data_AF-A0A163LF11-F1
#
_entry.id   AF-A0A163LF11-F1
#
_cell.length_a   1.000
_cell.length_b   1.000
_cell.length_c   1.000
_cell.angle_alpha   90.00
_cell.angle_beta   90.00
_cell.angle_gamma   90.00
#
_symmetry.space_group_name_H-M   'P 1'
#
loop_
_entity.id
_entity.type
_entity.pdbx_description
1 polymer ?
#
loop_
_entity_poly.entity_id
_entity_poly.type
_entity_poly.pdbx_seq_one_letter_code
_entity_poly.pdbx_strand_id
1 'polypeptide(L)'
;MVTAHAREGAMNARGDLDKVALDALLRAMAPPALSILVDPRLDGAACKGKAPLFDDRLDREDHDAEPEKERAERHHQARKICLTCPVRSACESSALDHEASGIWNGRLVSSQRPPRRKAKNAGTADPAKPVERVGPLSHDEHKRMTMHKSA
;
A
#
# COMPACT_ATOMS: atom_id res chain seq x y z
N MET A 1 -37.59 -52.54 20.32
CA MET A 1 -38.17 -52.18 19.00
C MET A 1 -38.70 -50.75 19.11
N VAL A 2 -38.49 -49.94 18.06
CA VAL A 2 -39.07 -48.58 17.81
C VAL A 2 -38.46 -47.46 18.69
N THR A 3 -37.86 -46.35 18.26
CA THR A 3 -37.55 -45.70 16.97
C THR A 3 -36.46 -44.64 17.22
N ALA A 4 -35.49 -44.53 16.31
CA ALA A 4 -34.55 -43.41 16.26
C ALA A 4 -35.21 -42.20 15.55
N HIS A 5 -35.22 -41.03 16.18
CA HIS A 5 -35.59 -39.79 15.50
C HIS A 5 -34.33 -39.11 14.94
N ALA A 6 -34.10 -39.33 13.65
CA ALA A 6 -33.21 -38.52 12.83
C ALA A 6 -34.05 -37.48 12.08
N ARG A 7 -33.93 -36.21 12.46
CA ARG A 7 -34.45 -35.00 11.78
C ARG A 7 -33.62 -33.83 12.33
N GLU A 8 -33.10 -32.84 11.61
CA GLU A 8 -33.20 -32.40 10.22
C GLU A 8 -31.94 -31.55 9.99
N GLY A 9 -31.13 -31.91 9.00
CA GLY A 9 -30.02 -31.08 8.51
C GLY A 9 -30.28 -30.79 7.04
N ALA A 10 -31.03 -29.74 6.74
CA ALA A 10 -31.21 -29.27 5.38
C ALA A 10 -31.61 -27.79 5.40
N MET A 11 -31.20 -27.09 4.33
CA MET A 11 -31.55 -25.73 3.92
C MET A 11 -30.53 -24.66 4.34
N ASN A 12 -29.51 -24.47 3.48
CA ASN A 12 -28.88 -23.19 3.16
C ASN A 12 -28.16 -23.30 1.80
N ALA A 13 -28.91 -23.52 0.72
CA ALA A 13 -28.36 -23.61 -0.65
C ALA A 13 -29.12 -22.78 -1.69
N ARG A 14 -30.02 -21.88 -1.25
CA ARG A 14 -30.91 -21.09 -2.14
C ARG A 14 -30.48 -19.63 -2.35
N GLY A 15 -29.39 -19.17 -1.74
CA GLY A 15 -29.00 -17.74 -1.76
C GLY A 15 -27.89 -17.36 -2.75
N ASP A 16 -27.17 -18.32 -3.33
CA ASP A 16 -26.00 -18.02 -4.18
C ASP A 16 -26.37 -17.78 -5.66
N LEU A 17 -27.42 -18.43 -6.17
CA LEU A 17 -27.80 -18.32 -7.58
C LEU A 17 -28.44 -16.96 -7.93
N ASP A 18 -29.17 -16.33 -7.00
CA ASP A 18 -29.82 -15.04 -7.22
C ASP A 18 -28.81 -13.88 -7.36
N LYS A 19 -27.67 -13.95 -6.66
CA LYS A 19 -26.60 -12.95 -6.80
C LYS A 19 -25.90 -13.04 -8.15
N VAL A 20 -25.62 -14.26 -8.63
CA VAL A 20 -24.97 -14.46 -9.93
C VAL A 20 -25.87 -13.95 -11.06
N ALA A 21 -27.19 -14.15 -10.96
CA ALA A 21 -28.15 -13.62 -11.92
C ALA A 21 -28.23 -12.08 -11.87
N LEU A 22 -28.23 -11.49 -10.67
CA LEU A 22 -28.24 -10.03 -10.50
C LEU A 22 -26.95 -9.39 -11.04
N ASP A 23 -25.77 -9.97 -10.77
CA ASP A 23 -24.49 -9.50 -11.32
C ASP A 23 -24.45 -9.63 -12.84
N ALA A 24 -24.99 -10.73 -13.40
CA ALA A 24 -25.07 -10.93 -14.85
C ALA A 24 -25.98 -9.87 -15.51
N LEU A 25 -27.12 -9.56 -14.91
CA LEU A 25 -28.04 -8.53 -15.38
C LEU A 25 -27.43 -7.12 -15.26
N LEU A 26 -26.76 -6.81 -14.14
CA LEU A 26 -26.05 -5.53 -13.97
C LEU A 26 -24.96 -5.35 -15.04
N ARG A 27 -24.23 -6.43 -15.35
CA ARG A 27 -23.19 -6.42 -16.38
C ARG A 27 -23.76 -6.32 -17.80
N ALA A 28 -24.92 -6.91 -18.06
CA ALA A 28 -25.62 -6.79 -19.34
C ALA A 28 -26.23 -5.41 -19.58
N MET A 29 -26.62 -4.70 -18.51
CA MET A 29 -27.14 -3.32 -18.57
C MET A 29 -26.04 -2.24 -18.57
N ALA A 30 -24.78 -2.61 -18.37
CA ALA A 30 -23.67 -1.67 -18.51
C ALA A 30 -23.54 -1.26 -19.99
N PRO A 31 -23.48 0.05 -20.32
CA PRO A 31 -23.24 0.49 -21.69
C PRO A 31 -21.96 -0.18 -22.24
N PRO A 32 -21.96 -0.69 -23.49
CA PRO A 32 -20.80 -1.38 -24.07
C PRO A 32 -19.53 -0.51 -24.10
N ALA A 33 -19.69 0.81 -24.00
CA ALA A 33 -18.60 1.77 -23.89
C ALA A 33 -17.79 1.65 -22.59
N LEU A 34 -18.37 1.16 -21.47
CA LEU A 34 -17.65 1.07 -20.19
C LEU A 34 -16.68 -0.12 -20.14
N SER A 35 -16.94 -1.17 -20.92
CA SER A 35 -16.04 -2.33 -21.03
C SER A 35 -14.67 -1.95 -21.57
N ILE A 36 -14.59 -0.88 -22.39
CA ILE A 36 -13.35 -0.35 -22.97
C ILE A 36 -12.48 0.35 -21.91
N LEU A 37 -13.09 0.79 -20.81
CA LEU A 37 -12.39 1.49 -19.71
C LEU A 37 -11.76 0.52 -18.70
N VAL A 38 -12.07 -0.78 -18.80
CA VAL A 38 -11.52 -1.79 -17.89
C VAL A 38 -10.35 -2.47 -18.57
N ASP A 39 -9.16 -2.31 -17.99
CA ASP A 39 -7.99 -3.06 -18.42
C ASP A 39 -8.18 -4.57 -18.15
N PRO A 40 -8.24 -5.42 -19.19
CA PRO A 40 -8.45 -6.85 -19.03
C PRO A 40 -7.37 -7.55 -18.21
N ARG A 41 -6.17 -6.96 -18.11
CA ARG A 41 -5.07 -7.49 -17.29
C ARG A 41 -5.39 -7.47 -15.79
N LEU A 42 -6.40 -6.71 -15.38
CA LEU A 42 -6.84 -6.59 -13.99
C LEU A 42 -8.01 -7.53 -13.65
N ASP A 43 -8.42 -8.40 -14.57
CA ASP A 43 -9.42 -9.41 -14.27
C ASP A 43 -8.92 -10.36 -13.16
N GLY A 44 -9.77 -10.55 -12.14
CA GLY A 44 -9.41 -11.33 -10.94
C GLY A 44 -8.72 -10.52 -9.83
N ALA A 45 -8.65 -9.18 -9.94
CA ALA A 45 -8.14 -8.34 -8.86
C ALA A 45 -8.93 -8.53 -7.55
N ALA A 46 -8.22 -8.79 -6.45
CA ALA A 46 -8.81 -8.96 -5.12
C ALA A 46 -9.48 -7.67 -4.59
N CYS A 47 -9.08 -6.52 -5.11
CA CYS A 47 -9.65 -5.21 -4.78
C CYS A 47 -10.94 -4.88 -5.57
N LYS A 48 -11.39 -5.73 -6.50
CA LYS A 48 -12.58 -5.48 -7.31
C LYS A 48 -13.80 -5.20 -6.42
N GLY A 49 -14.52 -4.12 -6.71
CA GLY A 49 -15.68 -3.67 -5.95
C GLY A 49 -15.36 -2.91 -4.65
N LYS A 50 -14.08 -2.64 -4.34
CA LYS A 50 -13.66 -1.93 -3.12
C LYS A 50 -13.00 -0.58 -3.40
N ALA A 51 -13.32 0.04 -4.54
CA ALA A 51 -12.66 1.26 -5.03
C ALA A 51 -12.49 2.37 -3.98
N PRO A 52 -13.47 2.67 -3.09
CA PRO A 52 -13.31 3.73 -2.08
C PRO A 52 -12.11 3.54 -1.13
N LEU A 53 -11.69 2.29 -0.86
CA LEU A 53 -10.52 2.04 -0.01
C LEU A 53 -9.21 2.46 -0.68
N PHE A 54 -9.16 2.47 -2.01
CA PHE A 54 -7.95 2.65 -2.80
C PHE A 54 -7.80 4.05 -3.39
N ASP A 55 -8.83 4.89 -3.29
CA ASP A 55 -8.87 6.25 -3.87
C ASP A 55 -8.02 7.24 -3.06
N ASP A 56 -7.25 8.11 -3.73
CA ASP A 56 -6.49 9.21 -3.11
C ASP A 56 -7.26 10.54 -3.09
N ARG A 57 -8.42 10.63 -3.76
CA ARG A 57 -9.21 11.86 -3.85
C ARG A 57 -9.81 12.30 -2.52
N LEU A 58 -10.01 11.37 -1.59
CA LEU A 58 -10.46 11.65 -0.21
C LEU A 58 -9.36 12.32 0.64
N ASP A 59 -8.14 12.42 0.11
CA ASP A 59 -6.99 12.96 0.84
C ASP A 59 -6.79 14.47 0.65
N ARG A 60 -7.58 15.11 -0.21
CA ARG A 60 -7.41 16.51 -0.61
C ARG A 60 -7.67 17.44 0.59
N GLU A 61 -6.95 18.55 0.66
CA GLU A 61 -7.11 19.59 1.69
C GLU A 61 -8.29 20.54 1.36
N ASP A 62 -9.49 19.99 1.21
CA ASP A 62 -10.73 20.76 1.12
C ASP A 62 -11.56 20.64 2.41
N HIS A 63 -12.66 21.40 2.50
CA HIS A 63 -13.53 21.40 3.68
C HIS A 63 -14.16 20.04 3.98
N ASP A 64 -14.12 19.11 3.00
CA ASP A 64 -14.66 17.75 3.08
C ASP A 64 -13.56 16.68 3.21
N ALA A 65 -12.33 17.09 3.54
CA ALA A 65 -11.18 16.20 3.68
C ALA A 65 -11.38 15.13 4.76
N GLU A 66 -11.04 13.87 4.45
CA GLU A 66 -10.98 12.81 5.45
C GLU A 66 -9.87 13.11 6.48
N PRO A 67 -10.13 12.97 7.80
CA PRO A 67 -9.11 13.10 8.83
C PRO A 67 -7.91 12.19 8.59
N GLU A 68 -6.69 12.67 8.88
CA GLU A 68 -5.44 11.93 8.61
C GLU A 68 -5.43 10.51 9.19
N LYS A 69 -5.99 10.32 10.39
CA LYS A 69 -6.08 9.02 11.05
C LYS A 69 -6.98 8.04 10.29
N GLU A 70 -8.13 8.51 9.82
CA GLU A 70 -9.09 7.71 9.06
C GLU A 70 -8.52 7.33 7.70
N ARG A 71 -7.90 8.30 7.03
CA ARG A 71 -7.12 8.09 5.80
C ARG A 71 -6.02 7.04 5.98
N ALA A 72 -5.23 7.15 7.05
CA ALA A 72 -4.14 6.22 7.33
C ALA A 72 -4.67 4.79 7.53
N GLU A 73 -5.79 4.63 8.25
CA GLU A 73 -6.44 3.34 8.46
C GLU A 73 -7.01 2.77 7.15
N ARG A 74 -7.74 3.58 6.38
CA ARG A 74 -8.26 3.19 5.07
C ARG A 74 -7.15 2.71 4.14
N HIS A 75 -6.06 3.45 4.05
CA HIS A 75 -4.88 3.07 3.27
C HIS A 75 -4.18 1.83 3.81
N HIS A 76 -4.16 1.64 5.13
CA HIS A 76 -3.62 0.42 5.74
C HIS A 76 -4.45 -0.81 5.34
N GLN A 77 -5.77 -0.71 5.35
CA GLN A 77 -6.67 -1.77 4.91
C GLN A 77 -6.52 -2.07 3.42
N ALA A 78 -6.49 -1.05 2.57
CA ALA A 78 -6.26 -1.21 1.14
C ALA A 78 -4.93 -1.90 0.83
N ARG A 79 -3.85 -1.54 1.53
CA ARG A 79 -2.54 -2.21 1.39
C ARG A 79 -2.61 -3.69 1.73
N LYS A 80 -3.29 -4.09 2.81
CA LYS A 80 -3.45 -5.52 3.17
C LYS A 80 -4.06 -6.32 2.03
N ILE A 81 -5.12 -5.81 1.43
CA ILE A 81 -5.80 -6.45 0.29
C ILE A 81 -4.88 -6.46 -0.94
N CYS A 82 -4.21 -5.34 -1.22
CA CYS A 82 -3.37 -5.22 -2.40
C CYS A 82 -2.19 -6.20 -2.36
N LEU A 83 -1.57 -6.40 -1.18
CA LEU A 83 -0.40 -7.25 -1.03
C LEU A 83 -0.68 -8.73 -1.30
N THR A 84 -1.92 -9.19 -1.13
CA THR A 84 -2.35 -10.57 -1.41
C THR A 84 -2.99 -10.75 -2.79
N CYS A 85 -3.08 -9.67 -3.59
CA CYS A 85 -3.78 -9.69 -4.86
C CYS A 85 -3.01 -10.49 -5.94
N PRO A 86 -3.66 -11.39 -6.71
CA PRO A 86 -2.97 -12.24 -7.68
C PRO A 86 -2.43 -11.48 -8.91
N VAL A 87 -3.04 -10.34 -9.26
CA VAL A 87 -2.68 -9.55 -10.45
C VAL A 87 -1.74 -8.38 -10.15
N ARG A 88 -0.96 -8.42 -9.06
CA ARG A 88 -0.13 -7.28 -8.60
C ARG A 88 0.86 -6.76 -9.65
N SER A 89 1.53 -7.66 -10.38
CA SER A 89 2.49 -7.27 -11.42
C SER A 89 1.82 -6.56 -12.59
N ALA A 90 0.69 -7.09 -13.06
CA ALA A 90 -0.14 -6.47 -14.10
C ALA A 90 -0.70 -5.12 -13.63
N CYS A 91 -1.12 -5.03 -12.36
CA CYS A 91 -1.61 -3.82 -11.72
C CYS A 91 -0.59 -2.69 -11.73
N GLU A 92 0.69 -2.97 -11.48
CA GLU A 92 1.75 -1.95 -11.57
C GLU A 92 1.90 -1.39 -12.98
N SER A 93 1.86 -2.26 -14.01
CA SER A 93 1.97 -1.81 -15.40
C SER A 93 0.76 -0.97 -15.81
N SER A 94 -0.44 -1.43 -15.45
CA SER A 94 -1.69 -0.72 -15.71
C SER A 94 -1.73 0.67 -15.05
N ALA A 95 -1.22 0.79 -13.82
CA ALA A 95 -1.12 2.07 -13.13
C ALA A 95 -0.31 3.11 -13.91
N LEU A 96 0.81 2.66 -14.50
CA LEU A 96 1.70 3.50 -15.30
C LEU A 96 1.05 3.89 -16.63
N ASP A 97 0.44 2.92 -17.32
CA ASP A 97 -0.19 3.13 -18.63
C ASP A 97 -1.37 4.12 -18.57
N HIS A 98 -2.07 4.18 -17.43
CA HIS A 98 -3.26 5.01 -17.24
C HIS A 98 -3.05 6.22 -16.33
N GLU A 99 -1.80 6.53 -15.95
CA GLU A 99 -1.46 7.61 -15.01
C GLU A 99 -2.34 7.59 -13.74
N ALA A 100 -2.60 6.38 -13.24
CA ALA A 100 -3.59 6.19 -12.20
C ALA A 100 -3.10 6.70 -10.83
N SER A 101 -4.04 7.19 -10.04
CA SER A 101 -3.81 7.63 -8.66
C SER A 101 -4.49 6.72 -7.65
N GLY A 102 -4.11 6.83 -6.37
CA GLY A 102 -4.57 5.93 -5.31
C GLY A 102 -3.56 4.82 -4.98
N ILE A 103 -4.02 3.73 -4.38
CA ILE A 103 -3.17 2.59 -4.01
C ILE A 103 -3.06 1.59 -5.16
N TRP A 104 -1.86 1.44 -5.70
CA TRP A 104 -1.51 0.52 -6.79
C TRP A 104 -0.30 -0.33 -6.39
N ASN A 105 -0.37 -1.65 -6.64
CA ASN A 105 0.65 -2.62 -6.21
C ASN A 105 1.13 -2.45 -4.73
N GLY A 106 0.22 -2.04 -3.84
CA GLY A 106 0.47 -1.82 -2.42
C GLY A 106 1.13 -0.48 -2.07
N ARG A 107 1.29 0.42 -3.04
CA ARG A 107 1.93 1.74 -2.88
C ARG A 107 0.92 2.84 -3.17
N LEU A 108 0.96 3.91 -2.39
CA LEU A 108 0.18 5.11 -2.68
C LEU A 108 0.87 5.88 -3.82
N VAL A 109 0.16 6.04 -4.92
CA VAL A 109 0.52 6.85 -6.09
C VAL A 109 -0.34 8.10 -6.04
N SER A 110 0.24 9.25 -5.69
CA SER A 110 -0.50 10.52 -5.69
C SER A 110 -0.24 11.27 -6.99
N SER A 111 -1.31 11.70 -7.66
CA SER A 111 -1.21 12.63 -8.79
C SER A 111 -0.83 14.05 -8.34
N GLN A 112 -1.03 14.35 -7.05
CA GLN A 112 -0.60 15.61 -6.46
C GLN A 112 0.85 15.54 -6.01
N ARG A 113 1.60 16.59 -6.35
CA ARG A 113 2.93 16.85 -5.80
C ARG A 113 2.80 16.85 -4.27
N PRO A 114 3.62 16.09 -3.52
CA PRO A 114 3.51 16.08 -2.06
C PRO A 114 3.56 17.52 -1.56
N PRO A 115 2.72 17.91 -0.57
CA PRO A 115 2.79 19.24 0.00
C PRO A 115 4.24 19.47 0.38
N ARG A 116 4.86 20.50 -0.21
CA ARG A 116 6.24 20.87 0.07
C ARG A 116 6.34 20.97 1.59
N ARG A 117 6.95 19.98 2.23
CA ARG A 117 7.35 20.12 3.64
C ARG A 117 8.14 21.42 3.66
N LYS A 118 7.62 22.46 4.33
CA LYS A 118 8.47 23.60 4.68
C LYS A 118 9.64 22.98 5.40
N ALA A 119 10.81 23.04 4.78
CA ALA A 119 12.06 22.57 5.33
C ALA A 119 12.30 23.40 6.60
N LYS A 120 11.79 22.91 7.73
CA LYS A 120 12.13 23.41 9.04
C LYS A 120 13.51 22.86 9.35
N ASN A 121 14.51 23.61 8.89
CA ASN A 121 15.92 23.55 9.24
C ASN A 121 16.50 22.13 9.38
N ALA A 122 16.70 21.45 8.24
CA ALA A 122 17.81 20.49 8.14
C ALA A 122 18.98 21.29 7.56
N GLY A 123 19.94 21.63 8.42
CA GLY A 123 21.13 22.35 8.03
C GLY A 123 21.83 21.68 6.86
N THR A 124 22.33 22.50 5.94
CA THR A 124 23.35 22.13 4.96
C THR A 124 24.51 21.43 5.67
N ALA A 125 24.58 20.11 5.53
CA ALA A 125 25.83 19.37 5.63
C ALA A 125 26.26 19.06 4.19
N ASP A 126 27.29 19.78 3.78
CA ASP A 126 28.02 19.70 2.50
C ASP A 126 28.49 18.26 2.19
N PRO A 127 28.23 17.69 1.00
CA PRO A 127 28.80 16.41 0.60
C PRO A 127 30.21 16.61 0.00
N ALA A 128 31.13 17.15 0.78
CA ALA A 128 32.53 17.32 0.35
C ALA A 128 33.51 17.39 1.52
N LYS A 129 33.60 16.32 2.34
CA LYS A 129 34.85 16.03 3.05
C LYS A 129 35.16 14.53 2.99
N PRO A 130 36.36 14.13 2.50
CA PRO A 130 36.84 12.76 2.62
C PRO A 130 36.97 12.41 4.10
N VAL A 131 36.44 11.26 4.50
CA VAL A 131 36.66 10.68 5.83
C VAL A 131 38.15 10.37 6.01
N GLU A 132 38.79 11.14 6.88
CA GLU A 132 40.18 10.92 7.28
C GLU A 132 40.27 9.62 8.08
N ARG A 133 41.03 8.66 7.55
CA ARG A 133 41.28 7.35 8.17
C ARG A 133 42.28 7.57 9.31
N VAL A 134 41.81 7.52 10.56
CA VAL A 134 42.68 7.58 11.75
C VAL A 134 43.62 6.38 11.72
N GLY A 135 44.89 6.62 11.36
CA GLY A 135 45.97 5.64 11.48
C GLY A 135 46.42 5.50 12.93
N PRO A 136 47.10 4.39 13.30
CA PRO A 136 47.57 4.19 14.66
C PRO A 136 48.62 5.26 15.05
N LEU A 137 48.49 5.79 16.26
CA LEU A 137 49.42 6.74 16.86
C LEU A 137 50.83 6.13 17.00
N SER A 138 51.82 7.00 16.78
CA SER A 138 53.24 6.71 16.59
C SER A 138 54.01 6.26 17.84
N HIS A 139 55.19 5.67 17.62
CA HIS A 139 56.14 5.15 18.62
C HIS A 139 56.61 6.17 19.68
N ASP A 140 56.45 7.48 19.43
CA ASP A 140 56.91 8.55 20.33
C ASP A 140 56.11 8.64 21.65
N GLU A 141 54.85 8.17 21.65
CA GLU A 141 54.00 8.26 22.85
C GLU A 141 54.32 7.17 23.90
N HIS A 142 54.88 6.03 23.47
CA HIS A 142 55.33 4.97 24.39
C HIS A 142 56.51 5.39 25.28
N LYS A 143 57.34 6.34 24.81
CA LYS A 143 58.52 6.80 25.57
C LYS A 143 58.15 7.74 26.72
N ARG A 144 56.99 8.41 26.66
CA ARG A 144 56.49 9.24 27.77
C ARG A 144 55.97 8.42 28.95
N MET A 145 55.49 7.19 28.72
CA MET A 145 54.87 6.38 29.78
C MET A 145 55.87 5.55 30.61
N THR A 146 57.12 5.40 30.17
CA THR A 146 58.13 4.57 30.86
C THR A 146 58.99 5.32 31.88
N MET A 147 58.92 6.64 31.97
CA MET A 147 59.77 7.45 32.86
C MET A 147 59.13 7.81 34.22
N HIS A 148 57.86 7.51 34.45
CA HIS A 148 57.17 7.83 35.71
C HIS A 148 57.01 6.64 36.69
N LYS A 149 57.74 5.56 36.47
CA LYS A 149 57.73 4.39 37.35
C LYS A 149 59.08 4.18 38.02
N SER A 150 59.51 5.14 38.84
CA SER A 150 60.49 4.92 39.93
C SER A 150 60.56 6.15 40.84
N ALA A 151 59.86 6.08 41.98
CA ALA A 151 60.23 6.64 43.28
C ALA A 151 59.26 6.10 44.32
#